data_AF-A0A133ZB65-F1
#
_entry.id   AF-A0A133ZB65-F1
#
_cell.length_a   1.000
_cell.length_b   1.000
_cell.length_c   1.000
_cell.angle_alpha   90.00
_cell.angle_beta   90.00
_cell.angle_gamma   90.00
#
_symmetry.space_group_name_H-M   'P 1'
#
loop_
_entity.id
_entity.type
_entity.pdbx_description
1 polymer ?
#
loop_
_entity_poly.entity_id
_entity_poly.type
_entity_poly.pdbx_seq_one_letter_code
_entity_poly.pdbx_strand_id
1 'polypeptide(L)'
;MRELRLLPAFAMVWAVLLWGPWVLLAAPLAWRWSRGQVVLMATAGLAAVLRDVPAPESYVGTVVSSGKVLEVARPGAVDALFTDERFPDGTRVVVEHGVITAHAPPEGWWAFAGAVKEHFRAKVAAHTGAAGQNLIPAMVLGDTELQSHSELYADTGLSHLSAVSGSNISIVTTTVFVAARLLGAGPKLQVGLALSAMAFFVGLVGPEPSVLRASVTGLVGLAAVANSARMQPAHALCLGGIFLLLYRPDLATNFGFALSMAATAGLIALFPALYRMLAPLRLPDVVTRALAVAMAADIATLPLVAAMTGRVSLVSVLANVLVAPAAPPLTVLGLASVALPGPVLNLVEPFAWWIHTVAVTLDGLPLTTVAAAPATVVLVYGWIVAGLAWRPRATVGIVAVVLVAASVDSRTVLTVPTDEDIPAHPAAEKIVVLEKGPAHDYPSVTKDGIPVEYPHRR
;
A
#
# COMPACT_ATOMS: atom_id res chain seq x y z
N MET A 1 24.31 -28.47 -23.45
CA MET A 1 25.12 -27.94 -22.33
C MET A 1 24.49 -26.62 -21.92
N ARG A 2 23.78 -26.61 -20.78
CA ARG A 2 23.06 -25.43 -20.26
C ARG A 2 23.97 -24.77 -19.23
N GLU A 3 24.35 -23.51 -19.45
CA GLU A 3 25.11 -22.74 -18.47
C GLU A 3 24.25 -22.52 -17.21
N LEU A 4 24.48 -23.33 -16.19
CA LEU A 4 24.12 -22.99 -14.82
C LEU A 4 25.13 -21.96 -14.32
N ARG A 5 24.69 -20.72 -14.10
CA ARG A 5 25.45 -19.76 -13.28
C ARG A 5 24.84 -19.75 -11.88
N LEU A 6 25.43 -20.52 -10.98
CA LEU A 6 25.19 -20.45 -9.55
C LEU A 6 26.06 -19.32 -9.00
N LEU A 7 25.43 -18.26 -8.48
CA LEU A 7 26.11 -17.25 -7.66
C LEU A 7 25.67 -17.43 -6.21
N PRO A 8 26.60 -17.54 -5.23
CA PRO A 8 26.26 -17.71 -3.83
C PRO A 8 25.70 -16.40 -3.25
N ALA A 9 24.37 -16.32 -3.15
CA ALA A 9 23.63 -15.11 -2.79
C ALA A 9 23.54 -14.82 -1.27
N PHE A 10 24.28 -15.53 -0.43
CA PHE A 10 24.18 -15.34 1.02
C PHE A 10 24.99 -14.15 1.56
N ALA A 11 25.94 -13.62 0.78
CA ALA A 11 26.71 -12.42 1.12
C ALA A 11 26.21 -11.13 0.43
N MET A 12 25.27 -11.23 -0.51
CA MET A 12 24.92 -10.12 -1.41
C MET A 12 23.75 -9.26 -0.93
N VAL A 13 22.84 -9.80 -0.11
CA VAL A 13 21.66 -9.04 0.35
C VAL A 13 22.03 -7.89 1.30
N TRP A 14 23.17 -7.97 2.00
CA TRP A 14 23.67 -6.88 2.84
C TRP A 14 24.80 -6.06 2.19
N ALA A 15 25.55 -6.61 1.23
CA ALA A 15 26.61 -5.87 0.53
C ALA A 15 26.08 -4.87 -0.52
N VAL A 16 24.85 -5.07 -1.02
CA VAL A 16 24.23 -4.23 -2.08
C VAL A 16 23.79 -2.85 -1.56
N LEU A 17 23.61 -2.66 -0.26
CA LEU A 17 23.30 -1.34 0.32
C LEU A 17 24.54 -0.44 0.46
N LEU A 18 25.76 -0.97 0.32
CA LEU A 18 26.97 -0.20 0.57
C LEU A 18 27.79 0.13 -0.69
N TRP A 19 27.76 -0.66 -1.78
CA TRP A 19 28.65 -0.41 -2.95
C TRP A 19 28.03 -0.74 -4.32
N GLY A 20 27.69 0.30 -5.10
CA GLY A 20 27.90 0.38 -6.56
C GLY A 20 26.84 -0.16 -7.56
N PRO A 21 26.90 0.27 -8.84
CA PRO A 21 25.73 0.47 -9.73
C PRO A 21 25.33 -0.72 -10.65
N TRP A 22 25.78 -1.94 -10.43
CA TRP A 22 25.59 -3.03 -11.42
C TRP A 22 24.29 -3.83 -11.31
N VAL A 23 23.43 -3.54 -10.32
CA VAL A 23 22.16 -4.28 -10.10
C VAL A 23 21.00 -3.76 -10.99
N LEU A 24 21.15 -2.57 -11.59
CA LEU A 24 20.10 -1.92 -12.38
C LEU A 24 19.82 -2.55 -13.76
N LEU A 25 20.61 -3.52 -14.22
CA LEU A 25 20.42 -4.18 -15.52
C LEU A 25 19.62 -5.49 -15.47
N ALA A 26 19.45 -6.12 -14.29
CA ALA A 26 18.82 -7.44 -14.19
C ALA A 26 17.30 -7.40 -13.96
N ALA A 27 16.80 -6.44 -13.17
CA ALA A 27 15.38 -6.33 -12.83
C ALA A 27 14.45 -5.98 -14.01
N PRO A 28 14.84 -5.09 -14.96
CA PRO A 28 14.00 -4.78 -16.12
C PRO A 28 13.90 -5.95 -17.12
N LEU A 29 14.93 -6.79 -17.20
CA LEU A 29 14.91 -7.99 -18.06
C LEU A 29 13.96 -9.07 -17.55
N ALA A 30 13.79 -9.20 -16.23
CA ALA A 30 12.87 -10.15 -15.62
C ALA A 30 11.39 -9.73 -15.76
N TRP A 31 11.09 -8.44 -15.61
CA TRP A 31 9.73 -7.89 -15.70
C TRP A 31 9.18 -7.86 -17.13
N ARG A 32 10.03 -7.60 -18.14
CA ARG A 32 9.60 -7.48 -19.54
C ARG A 32 9.31 -8.84 -20.20
N TRP A 33 9.58 -9.95 -19.51
CA TRP A 33 9.54 -11.31 -20.06
C TRP A 33 8.53 -12.25 -19.39
N SER A 34 7.71 -11.76 -18.43
CA SER A 34 6.90 -12.57 -17.52
C SER A 34 5.41 -12.70 -17.86
N ARG A 35 4.95 -12.35 -19.07
CA ARG A 35 3.57 -12.67 -19.49
C ARG A 35 3.47 -14.19 -19.73
N GLY A 36 2.71 -14.89 -18.87
CA GLY A 36 2.36 -16.31 -19.04
C GLY A 36 3.42 -17.35 -18.59
N GLN A 37 4.24 -17.08 -17.55
CA GLN A 37 5.29 -18.01 -17.10
C GLN A 37 5.13 -18.47 -15.64
N VAL A 38 5.51 -19.73 -15.38
CA VAL A 38 5.58 -20.34 -14.04
C VAL A 38 6.87 -19.89 -13.34
N VAL A 39 6.75 -19.27 -12.17
CA VAL A 39 7.89 -19.00 -11.30
C VAL A 39 7.93 -20.07 -10.22
N LEU A 40 8.99 -20.89 -10.22
CA LEU A 40 9.24 -21.86 -9.14
C LEU A 40 10.14 -21.20 -8.08
N MET A 41 9.62 -21.05 -6.87
CA MET A 41 10.37 -20.60 -5.70
C MET A 41 10.88 -21.81 -4.94
N ALA A 42 12.18 -22.13 -5.04
CA ALA A 42 12.77 -23.15 -4.17
C ALA A 42 12.73 -22.68 -2.70
N THR A 43 12.71 -23.62 -1.76
CA THR A 43 12.68 -23.39 -0.30
C THR A 43 13.81 -22.49 0.25
N ALA A 44 14.81 -22.18 -0.57
CA ALA A 44 15.90 -21.25 -0.26
C ALA A 44 15.70 -19.82 -0.81
N GLY A 45 14.51 -19.47 -1.30
CA GLY A 45 14.23 -18.13 -1.88
C GLY A 45 14.85 -17.90 -3.27
N LEU A 46 15.30 -18.95 -3.95
CA LEU A 46 15.69 -18.89 -5.36
C LEU A 46 14.44 -18.99 -6.23
N ALA A 47 14.09 -17.89 -6.91
CA ALA A 47 13.12 -17.90 -7.99
C ALA A 47 13.82 -18.33 -9.29
N ALA A 48 13.46 -19.50 -9.82
CA ALA A 48 13.84 -19.90 -11.16
C ALA A 48 12.70 -19.53 -12.12
N VAL A 49 12.93 -18.56 -13.00
CA VAL A 49 12.07 -18.34 -14.17
C VAL A 49 12.46 -19.41 -15.18
N LEU A 50 11.75 -20.53 -15.16
CA LEU A 50 11.99 -21.59 -16.12
C LEU A 50 11.16 -21.33 -17.37
N ARG A 51 11.84 -20.97 -18.46
CA ARG A 51 11.28 -21.08 -19.81
C ARG A 51 11.24 -22.55 -20.22
N ASP A 52 10.13 -22.95 -20.85
CA ASP A 52 9.92 -24.29 -21.41
C ASP A 52 10.04 -25.44 -20.40
N VAL A 53 9.54 -25.25 -19.17
CA VAL A 53 9.16 -26.42 -18.37
C VAL A 53 7.91 -26.99 -19.01
N PRO A 54 7.92 -28.25 -19.47
CA PRO A 54 6.68 -28.90 -19.87
C PRO A 54 5.76 -28.86 -18.65
N ALA A 55 4.70 -28.05 -18.73
CA ALA A 55 3.63 -28.10 -17.75
C ALA A 55 3.13 -29.55 -17.79
N PRO A 56 3.18 -30.33 -16.70
CA PRO A 56 2.46 -31.58 -16.71
C PRO A 56 0.97 -31.29 -16.88
N GLU A 57 0.29 -32.29 -17.43
CA GLU A 57 -1.00 -32.14 -18.11
C GLU A 57 -2.07 -31.48 -17.24
N SER A 58 -2.07 -31.71 -15.93
CA SER A 58 -2.97 -31.05 -14.98
C SER A 58 -2.40 -31.02 -13.56
N TYR A 59 -2.69 -29.94 -12.83
CA TYR A 59 -2.42 -29.83 -11.39
C TYR A 59 -3.65 -29.32 -10.65
N VAL A 60 -3.90 -29.86 -9.45
CA VAL A 60 -4.91 -29.31 -8.52
C VAL A 60 -4.18 -28.67 -7.34
N GLY A 61 -4.60 -27.48 -6.94
CA GLY A 61 -4.22 -26.93 -5.65
C GLY A 61 -5.18 -25.86 -5.15
N THR A 62 -4.77 -25.15 -4.11
CA THR A 62 -5.63 -24.20 -3.40
C THR A 62 -5.01 -22.82 -3.43
N VAL A 63 -5.83 -21.81 -3.67
CA VAL A 63 -5.43 -20.39 -3.66
C VAL A 63 -5.20 -19.93 -2.23
N VAL A 64 -3.98 -19.47 -1.93
CA VAL A 64 -3.58 -19.04 -0.58
C VAL A 64 -3.51 -17.51 -0.44
N SER A 65 -3.44 -16.79 -1.56
CA SER A 65 -3.44 -15.32 -1.58
C SER A 65 -4.20 -14.81 -2.81
N SER A 66 -5.19 -13.95 -2.56
CA SER A 66 -5.99 -13.26 -3.55
C SER A 66 -5.22 -12.05 -4.08
N GLY A 67 -4.87 -12.06 -5.37
CA GLY A 67 -4.10 -11.00 -6.01
C GLY A 67 -3.67 -11.38 -7.43
N LYS A 68 -2.78 -10.59 -8.04
CA LYS A 68 -2.15 -10.92 -9.34
C LYS A 68 -1.20 -12.13 -9.25
N VAL A 69 -1.14 -12.84 -8.13
CA VAL A 69 -0.18 -13.90 -7.86
C VAL A 69 -0.91 -15.05 -7.14
N LEU A 70 -1.13 -16.14 -7.87
CA LEU A 70 -1.74 -17.38 -7.41
C LEU A 70 -0.65 -18.33 -6.94
N GLU A 71 -0.60 -18.58 -5.63
CA GLU A 71 0.21 -19.63 -5.03
C GLU A 71 -0.61 -20.92 -5.00
N VAL A 72 -0.19 -21.94 -5.74
CA VAL A 72 -0.85 -23.25 -5.77
C VAL A 72 -0.09 -24.20 -4.86
N ALA A 73 -0.61 -24.40 -3.65
CA ALA A 73 -0.01 -25.31 -2.67
C ALA A 73 -0.09 -26.78 -3.15
N ARG A 74 1.07 -27.44 -3.27
CA ARG A 74 1.18 -28.85 -3.68
C ARG A 74 1.48 -29.76 -2.49
N PRO A 75 0.84 -30.94 -2.37
CA PRO A 75 1.28 -31.96 -1.43
C PRO A 75 2.69 -32.46 -1.82
N GLY A 76 3.72 -32.04 -1.08
CA GLY A 76 5.09 -32.56 -1.19
C GLY A 76 6.00 -31.94 -2.27
N ALA A 77 5.67 -30.80 -2.88
CA ALA A 77 6.51 -30.15 -3.89
C ALA A 77 6.46 -28.61 -3.85
N VAL A 78 7.46 -27.99 -4.50
CA VAL A 78 7.70 -26.54 -4.64
C VAL A 78 6.43 -25.76 -5.00
N ASP A 79 6.11 -24.66 -4.31
CA ASP A 79 4.94 -23.85 -4.64
C ASP A 79 5.11 -23.18 -6.03
N ALA A 80 4.06 -23.24 -6.85
CA ALA A 80 4.03 -22.60 -8.16
C ALA A 80 3.28 -21.27 -8.04
N LEU A 81 3.95 -20.18 -8.45
CA LEU A 81 3.36 -18.84 -8.53
C LEU A 81 2.92 -18.58 -9.96
N PHE A 82 1.62 -18.35 -10.16
CA PHE A 82 1.06 -17.93 -11.44
C PHE A 82 0.57 -16.50 -11.35
N THR A 83 0.81 -15.68 -12.36
CA THR A 83 0.41 -14.28 -12.31
C THR A 83 -0.55 -13.92 -13.44
N ASP A 84 -1.86 -14.11 -13.24
CA ASP A 84 -2.84 -13.36 -14.03
C ASP A 84 -4.31 -13.46 -13.58
N GLU A 85 -4.71 -14.43 -12.75
CA GLU A 85 -6.14 -14.63 -12.45
C GLU A 85 -6.51 -14.34 -10.99
N ARG A 86 -7.62 -13.62 -10.78
CA ARG A 86 -8.19 -13.40 -9.45
C ARG A 86 -9.16 -14.54 -9.13
N PHE A 87 -8.76 -15.41 -8.20
CA PHE A 87 -9.67 -16.34 -7.54
C PHE A 87 -9.81 -15.95 -6.06
N PRO A 88 -10.98 -16.16 -5.44
CA PRO A 88 -11.13 -16.03 -4.00
C PRO A 88 -10.15 -16.92 -3.24
N ASP A 89 -9.70 -16.47 -2.07
CA ASP A 89 -8.87 -17.29 -1.18
C ASP A 89 -9.59 -18.61 -0.83
N GLY A 90 -8.82 -19.70 -0.80
CA GLY A 90 -9.35 -21.04 -0.57
C GLY A 90 -10.01 -21.71 -1.77
N THR A 91 -10.13 -21.03 -2.92
CA THR A 91 -10.66 -21.65 -4.16
C THR A 91 -9.74 -22.80 -4.58
N ARG A 92 -10.32 -23.95 -4.92
CA ARG A 92 -9.56 -25.04 -5.53
C ARG A 92 -9.46 -24.77 -7.02
N VAL A 93 -8.23 -24.65 -7.51
CA VAL A 93 -7.94 -24.37 -8.91
C VAL A 93 -7.28 -25.58 -9.55
N VAL A 94 -7.61 -25.78 -10.82
CA VAL A 94 -6.89 -26.69 -11.71
C VAL A 94 -6.09 -25.86 -12.70
N VAL A 95 -4.80 -26.15 -12.79
CA VAL A 95 -3.92 -25.58 -13.81
C VAL A 95 -3.68 -26.63 -14.88
N GLU A 96 -4.22 -26.39 -16.07
CA GLU A 96 -4.02 -27.22 -17.26
C GLU A 96 -3.41 -26.36 -18.35
N HIS A 97 -2.26 -26.78 -18.89
CA HIS A 97 -1.58 -26.07 -19.99
C HIS A 97 -1.33 -24.57 -19.73
N GLY A 98 -1.17 -24.17 -18.46
CA GLY A 98 -0.96 -22.77 -18.06
C GLY A 98 -2.23 -21.93 -17.95
N VAL A 99 -3.41 -22.51 -18.23
CA VAL A 99 -4.72 -21.91 -17.95
C VAL A 99 -5.16 -22.36 -16.56
N ILE A 100 -5.63 -21.40 -15.77
CA ILE A 100 -6.09 -21.66 -14.41
C ILE A 100 -7.62 -21.68 -14.47
N THR A 101 -8.23 -22.69 -13.90
CA THR A 101 -9.69 -22.81 -13.88
C THR A 101 -10.13 -23.10 -12.46
N ALA A 102 -11.20 -22.43 -12.00
CA ALA A 102 -11.82 -22.79 -10.74
C ALA A 102 -12.41 -24.20 -10.87
N HIS A 103 -11.88 -25.13 -10.08
CA HIS A 103 -12.35 -26.50 -10.04
C HIS A 103 -13.46 -26.68 -9.01
N ALA A 104 -13.36 -26.01 -7.87
CA ALA A 104 -14.41 -26.00 -6.84
C ALA A 104 -14.41 -24.68 -6.06
N PRO A 105 -15.59 -24.23 -5.57
CA PRO A 105 -15.67 -23.06 -4.70
C PRO A 105 -14.86 -23.28 -3.41
N PRO A 106 -14.46 -22.20 -2.72
CA PRO A 106 -13.83 -22.30 -1.42
C PRO A 106 -14.74 -23.04 -0.43
N GLU A 107 -14.14 -23.87 0.42
CA GLU A 107 -14.83 -24.64 1.46
C GLU A 107 -14.35 -24.24 2.87
N GLY A 108 -15.14 -24.60 3.90
CA GLY A 108 -14.76 -24.41 5.30
C GLY A 108 -14.59 -22.94 5.70
N TRP A 109 -13.46 -22.63 6.33
CA TRP A 109 -13.17 -21.27 6.85
C TRP A 109 -13.12 -20.21 5.73
N TRP A 110 -12.59 -20.57 4.57
CA TRP A 110 -12.52 -19.66 3.42
C TRP A 110 -13.90 -19.34 2.85
N ALA A 111 -14.78 -20.34 2.78
CA ALA A 111 -16.18 -20.14 2.40
C ALA A 111 -16.89 -19.19 3.38
N PHE A 112 -16.67 -19.39 4.68
CA PHE A 112 -17.21 -18.52 5.72
C PHE A 112 -16.69 -17.09 5.60
N ALA A 113 -15.38 -16.89 5.45
CA ALA A 113 -14.77 -15.58 5.27
C ALA A 113 -15.29 -14.87 4.02
N GLY A 114 -15.41 -15.60 2.90
CA GLY A 114 -16.02 -15.10 1.66
C GLY A 114 -17.49 -14.69 1.85
N ALA A 115 -18.28 -15.51 2.54
CA ALA A 115 -19.68 -15.19 2.84
C ALA A 115 -19.82 -13.94 3.74
N VAL A 116 -18.92 -13.77 4.72
CA VAL A 116 -18.88 -12.58 5.58
C VAL A 116 -18.52 -11.33 4.76
N LYS A 117 -17.50 -11.40 3.90
CA LYS A 117 -17.12 -10.31 2.99
C LYS A 117 -18.29 -9.94 2.08
N GLU A 118 -18.92 -10.91 1.44
CA GLU A 118 -20.05 -10.69 0.54
C GLU A 118 -21.27 -10.09 1.24
N HIS A 119 -21.66 -10.63 2.40
CA HIS A 119 -22.75 -10.06 3.19
C HIS A 119 -22.44 -8.62 3.63
N PHE A 120 -21.20 -8.36 4.01
CA PHE A 120 -20.76 -7.03 4.40
C PHE A 120 -20.78 -6.04 3.23
N ARG A 121 -20.29 -6.43 2.05
CA ARG A 121 -20.38 -5.64 0.81
C ARG A 121 -21.82 -5.25 0.49
N ALA A 122 -22.73 -6.23 0.50
CA ALA A 122 -24.15 -5.99 0.23
C ALA A 122 -24.75 -4.99 1.22
N LYS A 123 -24.36 -5.08 2.50
CA LYS A 123 -24.82 -4.17 3.55
C LYS A 123 -24.27 -2.75 3.37
N VAL A 124 -22.98 -2.63 3.01
CA VAL A 124 -22.33 -1.36 2.66
C VAL A 124 -23.01 -0.71 1.46
N ALA A 125 -23.25 -1.47 0.38
CA ALA A 125 -23.94 -0.98 -0.81
C ALA A 125 -25.34 -0.42 -0.52
N ALA A 126 -26.06 -1.00 0.44
CA ALA A 126 -27.38 -0.56 0.82
C ALA A 126 -27.42 0.71 1.72
N HIS A 127 -26.32 1.06 2.40
CA HIS A 127 -26.32 2.11 3.44
C HIS A 127 -25.29 3.23 3.21
N THR A 128 -24.44 3.15 2.19
CA THR A 128 -23.33 4.08 1.95
C THR A 128 -23.29 4.57 0.51
N GLY A 129 -22.69 5.75 0.29
CA GLY A 129 -22.49 6.30 -1.04
C GLY A 129 -21.32 5.65 -1.79
N ALA A 130 -21.10 6.04 -3.04
CA ALA A 130 -20.08 5.44 -3.91
C ALA A 130 -18.65 5.48 -3.31
N ALA A 131 -18.32 6.54 -2.57
CA ALA A 131 -17.05 6.67 -1.87
C ALA A 131 -16.88 5.62 -0.75
N GLY A 132 -17.92 5.43 0.08
CA GLY A 132 -17.95 4.45 1.15
C GLY A 132 -17.92 3.02 0.65
N GLN A 133 -18.63 2.73 -0.45
CA GLN A 133 -18.70 1.40 -1.05
C GLN A 133 -17.33 0.85 -1.50
N ASN A 134 -16.43 1.71 -1.97
CA ASN A 134 -15.11 1.29 -2.43
C ASN A 134 -14.08 1.22 -1.29
N LEU A 135 -14.23 2.06 -0.26
CA LEU A 135 -13.24 2.22 0.80
C LEU A 135 -13.52 1.34 2.02
N ILE A 136 -14.78 1.25 2.47
CA ILE A 136 -15.15 0.58 3.73
C ILE A 136 -14.85 -0.93 3.68
N PRO A 137 -15.26 -1.70 2.64
CA PRO A 137 -14.95 -3.13 2.58
C PRO A 137 -13.44 -3.38 2.55
N ALA A 138 -12.70 -2.57 1.77
CA ALA A 138 -11.26 -2.68 1.65
C ALA A 138 -10.53 -2.41 2.96
N MET A 139 -10.87 -1.31 3.63
CA MET A 139 -10.21 -0.89 4.85
C MET A 139 -10.57 -1.77 6.05
N VAL A 140 -11.79 -2.32 6.09
CA VAL A 140 -12.27 -3.16 7.21
C VAL A 140 -11.93 -4.63 7.03
N LEU A 141 -12.16 -5.20 5.85
CA LEU A 141 -12.03 -6.65 5.60
C LEU A 141 -10.95 -7.01 4.56
N GLY A 142 -10.18 -6.05 4.04
CA GLY A 142 -9.14 -6.30 3.03
C GLY A 142 -9.72 -6.58 1.65
N ASP A 143 -10.95 -6.15 1.47
CA ASP A 143 -11.75 -6.49 0.32
C ASP A 143 -11.61 -5.46 -0.80
N THR A 144 -10.71 -5.74 -1.73
CA THR A 144 -10.33 -4.81 -2.81
C THR A 144 -11.08 -5.06 -4.13
N GLU A 145 -12.10 -5.93 -4.15
CA GLU A 145 -12.80 -6.32 -5.38
C GLU A 145 -13.46 -5.13 -6.10
N LEU A 146 -14.02 -4.18 -5.35
CA LEU A 146 -14.75 -3.03 -5.90
C LEU A 146 -13.88 -1.78 -6.11
N GLN A 147 -12.57 -1.86 -5.90
CA GLN A 147 -11.70 -0.68 -6.02
C GLN A 147 -11.42 -0.29 -7.46
N SER A 148 -12.20 0.65 -7.99
CA SER A 148 -11.93 1.33 -9.26
C SER A 148 -10.89 2.47 -9.12
N HIS A 149 -10.75 3.05 -7.93
CA HIS A 149 -9.93 4.25 -7.67
C HIS A 149 -8.57 3.95 -7.03
N SER A 150 -7.95 2.81 -7.38
CA SER A 150 -6.65 2.41 -6.78
C SER A 150 -5.53 3.43 -7.06
N GLU A 151 -5.58 4.10 -8.20
CA GLU A 151 -4.61 5.14 -8.61
C GLU A 151 -4.74 6.40 -7.74
N LEU A 152 -5.97 6.86 -7.44
CA LEU A 152 -6.23 8.00 -6.57
C LEU A 152 -5.54 7.87 -5.19
N TYR A 153 -5.69 6.70 -4.56
CA TYR A 153 -5.06 6.43 -3.27
C TYR A 153 -3.54 6.23 -3.40
N ALA A 154 -3.04 5.77 -4.55
CA ALA A 154 -1.62 5.69 -4.82
C ALA A 154 -0.96 7.06 -4.99
N ASP A 155 -1.55 7.94 -5.79
CA ASP A 155 -1.01 9.25 -6.08
C ASP A 155 -1.00 10.16 -4.85
N THR A 156 -1.99 10.01 -3.97
CA THR A 156 -2.05 10.72 -2.68
C THR A 156 -1.22 10.08 -1.56
N GLY A 157 -0.58 8.94 -1.81
CA GLY A 157 0.21 8.21 -0.81
C GLY A 157 -0.63 7.55 0.29
N LEU A 158 -1.92 7.33 0.02
CA LEU A 158 -2.90 6.69 0.91
C LEU A 158 -3.16 5.20 0.55
N SER A 159 -2.34 4.56 -0.29
CA SER A 159 -2.52 3.15 -0.71
C SER A 159 -2.58 2.15 0.44
N HIS A 160 -1.99 2.48 1.58
CA HIS A 160 -2.03 1.64 2.76
C HIS A 160 -3.41 1.63 3.45
N LEU A 161 -4.31 2.54 3.08
CA LEU A 161 -5.71 2.58 3.52
C LEU A 161 -6.64 1.84 2.55
N SER A 162 -6.24 1.74 1.28
CA SER A 162 -6.95 0.94 0.28
C SER A 162 -6.66 -0.56 0.43
N ALA A 163 -5.89 -0.98 1.41
CA ALA A 163 -5.70 -2.37 1.80
C ALA A 163 -5.71 -2.49 3.34
N VAL A 164 -5.77 -3.71 3.86
CA VAL A 164 -5.66 -3.91 5.32
C VAL A 164 -4.22 -3.69 5.75
N SER A 165 -4.04 -2.77 6.70
CA SER A 165 -2.72 -2.47 7.26
C SER A 165 -2.56 -3.05 8.66
N GLY A 166 -1.30 -3.12 9.13
CA GLY A 166 -0.99 -3.55 10.49
C GLY A 166 -1.58 -2.65 11.59
N SER A 167 -1.93 -1.39 11.27
CA SER A 167 -2.63 -0.51 12.20
C SER A 167 -4.05 -0.99 12.44
N ASN A 168 -4.75 -1.55 11.45
CA ASN A 168 -6.07 -2.14 11.64
C ASN A 168 -6.04 -3.27 12.66
N ILE A 169 -5.07 -4.19 12.55
CA ILE A 169 -4.89 -5.27 13.54
C ILE A 169 -4.61 -4.72 14.93
N SER A 170 -3.76 -3.69 15.02
CA SER A 170 -3.43 -3.04 16.29
C SER A 170 -4.65 -2.37 16.92
N ILE A 171 -5.46 -1.68 16.11
CA ILE A 171 -6.71 -1.02 16.53
C ILE A 171 -7.71 -2.06 17.04
N VAL A 172 -7.95 -3.14 16.28
CA VAL A 172 -8.87 -4.22 16.66
C VAL A 172 -8.44 -4.89 17.97
N THR A 173 -7.17 -5.31 18.03
CA THR A 173 -6.61 -5.99 19.20
C THR A 173 -6.66 -5.09 20.44
N THR A 174 -6.29 -3.82 20.30
CA THR A 174 -6.30 -2.84 21.41
C THR A 174 -7.72 -2.54 21.87
N THR A 175 -8.67 -2.41 20.94
CA THR A 175 -10.07 -2.11 21.25
C THR A 175 -10.69 -3.23 22.06
N VAL A 176 -10.50 -4.49 21.65
CA VAL A 176 -10.97 -5.66 22.38
C VAL A 176 -10.29 -5.77 23.75
N PHE A 177 -8.97 -5.54 23.80
CA PHE A 177 -8.22 -5.54 25.06
C PHE A 177 -8.75 -4.50 26.05
N VAL A 178 -8.96 -3.26 25.60
CA VAL A 178 -9.50 -2.17 26.42
C VAL A 178 -10.94 -2.42 26.82
N ALA A 179 -11.80 -2.89 25.91
CA ALA A 179 -13.19 -3.24 26.21
C ALA A 179 -13.27 -4.34 27.29
N ALA A 180 -12.48 -5.40 27.15
CA ALA A 180 -12.40 -6.46 28.17
C ALA A 180 -11.95 -5.90 29.53
N ARG A 181 -10.97 -5.00 29.53
CA ARG A 181 -10.51 -4.32 30.76
C ARG A 181 -11.61 -3.45 31.39
N LEU A 182 -12.37 -2.70 30.60
CA LEU A 182 -13.47 -1.87 31.10
C LEU A 182 -14.62 -2.71 31.68
N LEU A 183 -14.82 -3.93 31.17
CA LEU A 183 -15.78 -4.90 31.69
C LEU A 183 -15.26 -5.66 32.94
N GLY A 184 -14.09 -5.30 33.47
CA GLY A 184 -13.52 -5.94 34.67
C GLY A 184 -12.90 -7.31 34.43
N ALA A 185 -12.61 -7.70 33.17
CA ALA A 185 -11.96 -8.97 32.87
C ALA A 185 -10.55 -9.04 33.49
N GLY A 186 -10.16 -10.20 33.99
CA GLY A 186 -8.79 -10.42 34.48
C GLY A 186 -7.73 -10.39 33.35
N PRO A 187 -6.44 -10.19 33.66
CA PRO A 187 -5.37 -10.04 32.65
C PRO A 187 -5.29 -11.20 31.63
N LYS A 188 -5.49 -12.44 32.09
CA LYS A 188 -5.51 -13.62 31.21
C LYS A 188 -6.67 -13.60 30.22
N LEU A 189 -7.85 -13.16 30.67
CA LEU A 189 -9.03 -13.06 29.83
C LEU A 189 -8.91 -11.90 28.83
N GLN A 190 -8.34 -10.76 29.23
CA GLN A 190 -8.05 -9.64 28.32
C GLN A 190 -7.13 -10.08 27.17
N VAL A 191 -6.03 -10.77 27.50
CA VAL A 191 -5.10 -11.30 26.49
C VAL A 191 -5.76 -12.37 25.63
N GLY A 192 -6.51 -13.30 26.23
CA GLY A 192 -7.24 -14.32 25.49
C GLY A 192 -8.24 -13.74 24.49
N LEU A 193 -9.03 -12.75 24.88
CA LEU A 193 -9.99 -12.09 23.99
C LEU A 193 -9.29 -11.31 22.87
N ALA A 194 -8.21 -10.61 23.18
CA ALA A 194 -7.42 -9.88 22.20
C ALA A 194 -6.77 -10.82 21.17
N LEU A 195 -6.23 -11.97 21.62
CA LEU A 195 -5.68 -13.02 20.75
C LEU A 195 -6.76 -13.61 19.85
N SER A 196 -7.92 -13.95 20.40
CA SER A 196 -9.04 -14.49 19.63
C SER A 196 -9.53 -13.50 18.58
N ALA A 197 -9.65 -12.22 18.92
CA ALA A 197 -10.05 -11.17 17.97
C ALA A 197 -9.03 -10.99 16.85
N MET A 198 -7.73 -10.99 17.18
CA MET A 198 -6.66 -10.91 16.18
C MET A 198 -6.68 -12.13 15.25
N ALA A 199 -6.77 -13.35 15.78
CA ALA A 199 -6.83 -14.58 14.99
C ALA A 199 -8.05 -14.61 14.06
N PHE A 200 -9.21 -14.19 14.58
CA PHE A 200 -10.44 -14.06 13.80
C PHE A 200 -10.28 -13.04 12.66
N PHE A 201 -9.75 -11.86 12.96
CA PHE A 201 -9.54 -10.81 11.97
C PHE A 201 -8.55 -11.23 10.87
N VAL A 202 -7.43 -11.84 11.24
CA VAL A 202 -6.43 -12.37 10.30
C VAL A 202 -7.04 -13.46 9.42
N GLY A 203 -7.86 -14.34 10.00
CA GLY A 203 -8.57 -15.38 9.27
C GLY A 203 -9.61 -14.84 8.29
N LEU A 204 -10.25 -13.71 8.59
CA LEU A 204 -11.19 -13.06 7.67
C LEU A 204 -10.48 -12.34 6.53
N VAL A 205 -9.43 -11.58 6.84
CA VAL A 205 -8.71 -10.78 5.83
C VAL A 205 -7.93 -11.68 4.88
N GLY A 206 -7.19 -12.66 5.42
CA GLY A 206 -6.26 -13.50 4.67
C GLY A 206 -4.79 -13.20 5.00
N PRO A 207 -3.85 -14.02 4.51
CA PRO A 207 -2.43 -13.94 4.85
C PRO A 207 -1.70 -12.87 4.02
N GLU A 208 -2.01 -11.59 4.22
CA GLU A 208 -1.23 -10.52 3.62
C GLU A 208 0.10 -10.30 4.37
N PRO A 209 1.22 -9.94 3.71
CA PRO A 209 2.51 -9.71 4.36
C PRO A 209 2.48 -8.70 5.51
N SER A 210 1.68 -7.63 5.35
CA SER A 210 1.46 -6.60 6.36
C SER A 210 0.70 -7.15 7.58
N VAL A 211 -0.32 -7.99 7.31
CA VAL A 211 -1.13 -8.68 8.31
C VAL A 211 -0.27 -9.64 9.11
N LEU A 212 0.50 -10.51 8.43
CA LEU A 212 1.38 -11.48 9.08
C LEU A 212 2.39 -10.84 10.04
N ARG A 213 3.06 -9.76 9.62
CA ARG A 213 3.97 -9.02 10.52
C ARG A 213 3.21 -8.47 11.72
N ALA A 214 2.10 -7.79 11.48
CA ALA A 214 1.33 -7.18 12.56
C ALA A 214 0.84 -8.25 13.55
N SER A 215 0.40 -9.41 13.08
CA SER A 215 0.05 -10.56 13.91
C SER A 215 1.23 -11.05 14.75
N VAL A 216 2.41 -11.21 14.16
CA VAL A 216 3.60 -11.64 14.92
C VAL A 216 3.97 -10.60 15.97
N THR A 217 4.09 -9.33 15.61
CA THR A 217 4.40 -8.28 16.60
C THR A 217 3.32 -8.15 17.68
N GLY A 218 2.05 -8.36 17.32
CA GLY A 218 0.91 -8.36 18.24
C GLY A 218 0.94 -9.55 19.20
N LEU A 219 1.25 -10.75 18.71
CA LEU A 219 1.45 -11.96 19.52
C LEU A 219 2.55 -11.74 20.55
N VAL A 220 3.71 -11.22 20.12
CA VAL A 220 4.82 -11.00 21.04
C VAL A 220 4.49 -9.88 22.04
N GLY A 221 3.79 -8.82 21.62
CA GLY A 221 3.31 -7.77 22.52
C GLY A 221 2.32 -8.29 23.58
N LEU A 222 1.35 -9.11 23.19
CA LEU A 222 0.39 -9.73 24.09
C LEU A 222 1.06 -10.73 25.04
N ALA A 223 2.04 -11.50 24.56
CA ALA A 223 2.86 -12.39 25.40
C ALA A 223 3.69 -11.60 26.43
N ALA A 224 4.24 -10.45 26.05
CA ALA A 224 4.95 -9.57 26.97
C ALA A 224 4.01 -9.05 28.07
N VAL A 225 2.79 -8.61 27.70
CA VAL A 225 1.76 -8.18 28.66
C VAL A 225 1.36 -9.33 29.60
N ALA A 226 1.15 -10.55 29.07
CA ALA A 226 0.78 -11.71 29.87
C ALA A 226 1.85 -12.10 30.90
N ASN A 227 3.13 -11.93 30.54
CA ASN A 227 4.27 -12.24 31.40
C ASN A 227 4.75 -11.04 32.24
N SER A 228 4.04 -9.90 32.20
CA SER A 228 4.48 -8.64 32.81
C SER A 228 5.91 -8.21 32.39
N ALA A 229 6.32 -8.63 31.20
CA ALA A 229 7.62 -8.34 30.63
C ALA A 229 7.58 -7.04 29.82
N ARG A 230 8.69 -6.30 29.84
CA ARG A 230 8.90 -5.15 28.95
C ARG A 230 9.75 -5.60 27.78
N MET A 231 9.19 -5.58 26.58
CA MET A 231 9.94 -5.83 25.36
C MET A 231 10.09 -4.54 24.57
N GLN A 232 11.31 -4.26 24.13
CA GLN A 232 11.57 -3.13 23.27
C GLN A 232 10.99 -3.40 21.86
N PRO A 233 10.24 -2.46 21.26
CA PRO A 233 9.63 -2.65 19.93
C PRO A 233 10.60 -3.06 18.83
N ALA A 234 11.86 -2.59 18.89
CA ALA A 234 12.90 -2.96 17.94
C ALA A 234 13.20 -4.48 17.96
N HIS A 235 13.26 -5.09 19.15
CA HIS A 235 13.51 -6.52 19.28
C HIS A 235 12.32 -7.33 18.74
N ALA A 236 11.10 -6.88 19.01
CA ALA A 236 9.89 -7.49 18.47
C ALA A 236 9.88 -7.50 16.94
N LEU A 237 10.27 -6.37 16.33
CA LEU A 237 10.35 -6.21 14.89
C LEU A 237 11.42 -7.14 14.29
N CYS A 238 12.63 -7.18 14.86
CA CYS A 238 13.71 -8.04 14.36
C CYS A 238 13.35 -9.53 14.50
N LEU A 239 12.88 -9.97 15.66
CA LEU A 239 12.47 -11.35 15.88
C LEU A 239 11.31 -11.75 14.97
N GLY A 240 10.31 -10.86 14.83
CA GLY A 240 9.17 -11.13 13.95
C GLY A 240 9.57 -11.20 12.48
N GLY A 241 10.46 -10.32 12.03
CA GLY A 241 11.01 -10.35 10.68
C GLY A 241 11.81 -11.62 10.41
N ILE A 242 12.70 -12.02 11.32
CA ILE A 242 13.49 -13.26 11.21
C ILE A 242 12.55 -14.47 11.16
N PHE A 243 11.59 -14.55 12.09
CA PHE A 243 10.64 -15.66 12.14
C PHE A 243 9.83 -15.78 10.84
N LEU A 244 9.31 -14.67 10.33
CA LEU A 244 8.54 -14.66 9.08
C LEU A 244 9.38 -15.04 7.87
N LEU A 245 10.63 -14.59 7.78
CA LEU A 245 11.52 -14.96 6.68
C LEU A 245 11.96 -16.42 6.76
N LEU A 246 12.09 -17.00 7.96
CA LEU A 246 12.35 -18.43 8.14
C LEU A 246 11.12 -19.29 7.82
N TYR A 247 9.93 -18.79 8.14
CA TYR A 247 8.67 -19.48 7.85
C TYR A 247 8.29 -19.40 6.37
N ARG A 248 8.47 -18.22 5.75
CA ARG A 248 8.15 -17.91 4.36
C ARG A 248 9.25 -17.02 3.74
N PRO A 249 10.26 -17.63 3.10
CA PRO A 249 11.40 -16.90 2.54
C PRO A 249 11.03 -16.04 1.33
N ASP A 250 9.92 -16.33 0.66
CA ASP A 250 9.33 -15.53 -0.43
C ASP A 250 9.06 -14.07 0.00
N LEU A 251 8.74 -13.86 1.29
CA LEU A 251 8.54 -12.52 1.87
C LEU A 251 9.76 -11.61 1.75
N ALA A 252 10.98 -12.17 1.61
CA ALA A 252 12.21 -11.39 1.43
C ALA A 252 12.16 -10.50 0.17
N THR A 253 11.45 -10.96 -0.86
CA THR A 253 11.31 -10.25 -2.14
C THR A 253 9.98 -9.52 -2.27
N ASN A 254 9.10 -9.64 -1.27
CA ASN A 254 7.79 -9.02 -1.27
C ASN A 254 7.89 -7.53 -0.88
N PHE A 255 7.50 -6.65 -1.79
CA PHE A 255 7.54 -5.21 -1.55
C PHE A 255 6.63 -4.77 -0.41
N GLY A 256 5.46 -5.38 -0.24
CA GLY A 256 4.55 -5.10 0.87
C GLY A 256 5.18 -5.44 2.22
N PHE A 257 5.91 -6.55 2.30
CA PHE A 257 6.67 -6.90 3.51
C PHE A 257 7.78 -5.86 3.78
N ALA A 258 8.58 -5.53 2.76
CA ALA A 258 9.69 -4.59 2.88
C ALA A 258 9.25 -3.18 3.28
N LEU A 259 8.24 -2.62 2.61
CA LEU A 259 7.66 -1.31 2.94
C LEU A 259 7.15 -1.25 4.37
N SER A 260 6.53 -2.34 4.82
CA SER A 260 5.82 -2.37 6.07
C SER A 260 6.79 -2.66 7.26
N MET A 261 7.88 -3.40 7.03
CA MET A 261 9.05 -3.46 7.93
C MET A 261 9.78 -2.11 8.01
N ALA A 262 10.02 -1.45 6.87
CA ALA A 262 10.69 -0.15 6.79
C ALA A 262 9.88 0.94 7.51
N ALA A 263 8.57 1.01 7.30
CA ALA A 263 7.68 1.93 8.01
C ALA A 263 7.78 1.75 9.53
N THR A 264 7.70 0.50 10.00
CA THR A 264 7.76 0.19 11.43
C THR A 264 9.13 0.55 12.04
N ALA A 265 10.22 0.23 11.32
CA ALA A 265 11.58 0.61 11.73
C ALA A 265 11.76 2.13 11.77
N GLY A 266 11.24 2.84 10.76
CA GLY A 266 11.22 4.30 10.70
C GLY A 266 10.49 4.92 11.88
N LEU A 267 9.30 4.39 12.22
CA LEU A 267 8.56 4.81 13.41
C LEU A 267 9.37 4.62 14.69
N ILE A 268 10.00 3.46 14.88
CA ILE A 268 10.77 3.17 16.11
C ILE A 268 12.00 4.08 16.21
N ALA A 269 12.71 4.32 15.10
CA ALA A 269 13.98 5.05 15.08
C ALA A 269 13.80 6.58 15.01
N LEU A 270 12.89 7.07 14.16
CA LEU A 270 12.81 8.48 13.78
C LEU A 270 11.74 9.25 14.56
N PHE A 271 10.63 8.61 14.97
CA PHE A 271 9.53 9.30 15.65
C PHE A 271 9.99 10.13 16.87
N PRO A 272 10.81 9.61 17.81
CA PRO A 272 11.19 10.38 19.00
C PRO A 272 12.06 11.60 18.67
N ALA A 273 12.83 11.54 17.59
CA ALA A 273 13.64 12.66 17.12
C ALA A 273 12.76 13.71 16.43
N LEU A 274 11.94 13.28 15.46
CA LEU A 274 11.04 14.16 14.71
C LEU A 274 10.05 14.87 15.62
N TYR A 275 9.45 14.18 16.59
CA TYR A 275 8.56 14.80 17.57
C TYR A 275 9.24 15.94 18.33
N ARG A 276 10.49 15.76 18.77
CA ARG A 276 11.28 16.81 19.44
C ARG A 276 11.63 17.97 18.50
N MET A 277 11.92 17.67 17.24
CA MET A 277 12.25 18.68 16.23
C MET A 277 11.03 19.53 15.82
N LEU A 278 9.82 18.97 15.88
CA LEU A 278 8.58 19.69 15.61
C LEU A 278 8.07 20.48 16.82
N ALA A 279 8.46 20.13 18.04
CA ALA A 279 8.01 20.81 19.27
C ALA A 279 8.14 22.36 19.24
N PRO A 280 9.18 22.99 18.64
CA PRO A 280 9.30 24.44 18.53
C PRO A 280 8.21 25.12 17.67
N LEU A 281 7.47 24.36 16.86
CA LEU A 281 6.35 24.87 16.06
C LEU A 281 5.12 25.20 16.92
N ARG A 282 5.06 24.72 18.17
CA ARG A 282 3.94 24.96 19.11
C ARG A 282 2.57 24.54 18.55
N LEU A 283 2.55 23.49 17.73
CA LEU A 283 1.32 22.87 17.25
C LEU A 283 0.65 22.07 18.38
N PRO A 284 -0.67 21.79 18.30
CA PRO A 284 -1.32 20.84 19.20
C PRO A 284 -0.58 19.49 19.23
N ASP A 285 -0.52 18.84 20.40
CA ASP A 285 0.22 17.58 20.57
C ASP A 285 -0.25 16.50 19.59
N VAL A 286 -1.56 16.41 19.36
CA VAL A 286 -2.17 15.47 18.41
C VAL A 286 -1.62 15.67 16.99
N VAL A 287 -1.53 16.93 16.53
CA VAL A 287 -1.01 17.28 15.19
C VAL A 287 0.49 17.02 15.11
N THR A 288 1.23 17.36 16.17
CA THR A 288 2.68 17.12 16.25
C THR A 288 3.00 15.64 16.16
N ARG A 289 2.24 14.78 16.84
CA ARG A 289 2.39 13.32 16.76
C ARG A 289 2.01 12.79 15.38
N ALA A 290 0.89 13.24 14.82
CA ALA A 290 0.46 12.82 13.48
C ALA A 290 1.52 13.15 12.42
N LEU A 291 2.05 14.37 12.43
CA LEU A 291 3.15 14.77 11.55
C LEU A 291 4.41 13.94 11.77
N ALA A 292 4.83 13.74 13.02
CA ALA A 292 6.02 12.96 13.33
C ALA A 292 5.90 11.50 12.88
N VAL A 293 4.71 10.89 13.02
CA VAL A 293 4.43 9.52 12.55
C VAL A 293 4.45 9.47 11.02
N ALA A 294 3.73 10.37 10.34
CA ALA A 294 3.67 10.40 8.88
C ALA A 294 5.07 10.62 8.28
N MET A 295 5.83 11.59 8.79
CA MET A 295 7.21 11.84 8.34
C MET A 295 8.13 10.65 8.62
N ALA A 296 8.02 10.00 9.79
CA ALA A 296 8.85 8.85 10.12
C ALA A 296 8.61 7.67 9.17
N ALA A 297 7.34 7.40 8.84
CA ALA A 297 6.96 6.37 7.87
C ALA A 297 7.46 6.72 6.46
N ASP A 298 7.23 7.96 6.01
CA ASP A 298 7.60 8.43 4.67
C ASP A 298 9.11 8.42 4.45
N ILE A 299 9.90 8.92 5.39
CA ILE A 299 11.37 8.92 5.30
C ILE A 299 11.90 7.50 5.10
N ALA A 300 11.29 6.51 5.76
CA ALA A 300 11.73 5.12 5.67
C ALA A 300 11.20 4.39 4.43
N THR A 301 10.01 4.75 3.93
CA THR A 301 9.32 4.00 2.86
C THR A 301 9.48 4.63 1.48
N LEU A 302 9.54 5.96 1.37
CA LEU A 302 9.58 6.64 0.07
C LEU A 302 10.78 6.30 -0.80
N PRO A 303 12.01 6.07 -0.29
CA PRO A 303 13.11 5.60 -1.14
C PRO A 303 12.80 4.24 -1.79
N LEU A 304 12.09 3.37 -1.08
CA LEU A 304 11.66 2.06 -1.60
C LEU A 304 10.51 2.22 -2.59
N VAL A 305 9.52 3.07 -2.28
CA VAL A 305 8.43 3.42 -3.23
C VAL A 305 9.01 4.00 -4.52
N ALA A 306 9.93 4.95 -4.42
CA ALA A 306 10.61 5.56 -5.57
C ALA A 306 11.37 4.53 -6.41
N ALA A 307 12.01 3.54 -5.77
CA ALA A 307 12.70 2.47 -6.49
C ALA A 307 11.73 1.54 -7.23
N MET A 308 10.50 1.38 -6.71
CA MET A 308 9.47 0.51 -7.28
C MET A 308 8.70 1.18 -8.41
N THR A 309 8.22 2.42 -8.20
CA THR A 309 7.27 3.10 -9.08
C THR A 309 7.92 4.18 -9.92
N GLY A 310 9.14 4.62 -9.57
CA GLY A 310 9.80 5.78 -10.16
C GLY A 310 9.14 7.12 -9.81
N ARG A 311 8.13 7.13 -8.94
CA ARG A 311 7.33 8.31 -8.56
C ARG A 311 7.13 8.37 -7.05
N VAL A 312 7.03 9.57 -6.52
CA VAL A 312 6.70 9.82 -5.11
C VAL A 312 5.57 10.82 -4.99
N SER A 313 4.73 10.63 -3.98
CA SER A 313 3.66 11.56 -3.64
C SER A 313 4.22 12.69 -2.76
N LEU A 314 4.04 13.94 -3.20
CA LEU A 314 4.45 15.12 -2.42
C LEU A 314 3.45 15.48 -1.33
N VAL A 315 2.19 15.05 -1.51
CA VAL A 315 1.09 15.35 -0.59
C VAL A 315 0.92 14.27 0.48
N SER A 316 1.69 13.18 0.45
CA SER A 316 1.50 12.02 1.33
C SER A 316 1.51 12.37 2.82
N VAL A 317 2.47 13.16 3.30
CA VAL A 317 2.52 13.59 4.72
C VAL A 317 1.24 14.34 5.10
N LEU A 318 0.79 15.26 4.26
CA LEU A 318 -0.41 16.06 4.51
C LEU A 318 -1.67 15.19 4.48
N ALA A 319 -1.81 14.32 3.48
CA ALA A 319 -2.91 13.39 3.33
C ALA A 319 -3.04 12.49 4.58
N ASN A 320 -1.92 11.90 5.02
CA ASN A 320 -1.87 11.04 6.20
C ASN A 320 -2.31 11.77 7.47
N VAL A 321 -1.88 13.02 7.67
CA VAL A 321 -2.27 13.82 8.84
C VAL A 321 -3.77 14.16 8.83
N LEU A 322 -4.32 14.51 7.67
CA LEU A 322 -5.74 14.84 7.51
C LEU A 322 -6.65 13.61 7.67
N VAL A 323 -6.18 12.44 7.25
CA VAL A 323 -6.94 11.17 7.34
C VAL A 323 -6.80 10.50 8.72
N ALA A 324 -5.67 10.69 9.42
CA ALA A 324 -5.40 10.10 10.72
C ALA A 324 -6.56 10.13 11.74
N PRO A 325 -7.33 11.22 11.92
CA PRO A 325 -8.45 11.24 12.88
C PRO A 325 -9.66 10.40 12.43
N ALA A 326 -9.86 10.21 11.12
CA ALA A 326 -11.00 9.49 10.58
C ALA A 326 -10.76 7.97 10.50
N ALA A 327 -9.50 7.56 10.34
CA ALA A 327 -9.16 6.16 10.13
C ALA A 327 -9.53 5.23 11.31
N PRO A 328 -9.16 5.51 12.58
CA PRO A 328 -9.51 4.61 13.68
C PRO A 328 -11.02 4.45 13.93
N PRO A 329 -11.83 5.53 13.96
CA PRO A 329 -13.29 5.41 14.05
C PRO A 329 -13.87 4.58 12.91
N LEU A 330 -13.39 4.77 11.67
CA LEU A 330 -13.82 3.99 10.52
C LEU A 330 -13.49 2.50 10.71
N THR A 331 -12.27 2.15 11.11
CA THR A 331 -11.88 0.75 11.33
C THR A 331 -12.71 0.11 12.45
N VAL A 332 -12.90 0.79 13.59
CA VAL A 332 -13.64 0.24 14.74
C VAL A 332 -15.13 0.11 14.44
N LEU A 333 -15.78 1.17 13.98
CA LEU A 333 -17.21 1.17 13.68
C LEU A 333 -17.51 0.30 12.45
N GLY A 334 -16.63 0.31 11.45
CA GLY A 334 -16.70 -0.56 10.28
C GLY A 334 -16.63 -2.03 10.68
N LEU A 335 -15.68 -2.44 11.51
CA LEU A 335 -15.62 -3.81 12.00
C LEU A 335 -16.81 -4.17 12.89
N ALA A 336 -17.24 -3.26 13.78
CA ALA A 336 -18.44 -3.48 14.59
C ALA A 336 -19.68 -3.66 13.70
N SER A 337 -19.77 -2.90 12.61
CA SER A 337 -20.84 -3.02 11.64
C SER A 337 -20.82 -4.33 10.88
N VAL A 338 -19.76 -5.15 10.90
CA VAL A 338 -19.82 -6.52 10.36
C VAL A 338 -20.83 -7.36 11.15
N ALA A 339 -20.78 -7.28 12.48
CA ALA A 339 -21.67 -8.02 13.38
C ALA A 339 -23.00 -7.31 13.69
N LEU A 340 -23.03 -5.97 13.59
CA LEU A 340 -24.19 -5.15 13.92
C LEU A 340 -25.12 -4.89 12.71
N PRO A 341 -26.36 -4.42 12.96
CA PRO A 341 -27.30 -4.05 11.90
C PRO A 341 -26.79 -2.95 10.97
N GLY A 342 -27.31 -2.93 9.75
CA GLY A 342 -26.93 -1.99 8.67
C GLY A 342 -26.89 -0.51 9.04
N PRO A 343 -27.82 0.04 9.84
CA PRO A 343 -27.81 1.46 10.19
C PRO A 343 -26.55 1.96 10.91
N VAL A 344 -25.73 1.07 11.50
CA VAL A 344 -24.43 1.47 12.07
C VAL A 344 -23.49 2.02 11.00
N LEU A 345 -23.62 1.58 9.74
CA LEU A 345 -22.82 2.10 8.63
C LEU A 345 -23.09 3.58 8.34
N ASN A 346 -24.26 4.11 8.70
CA ASN A 346 -24.54 5.54 8.58
C ASN A 346 -23.63 6.39 9.49
N LEU A 347 -23.08 5.80 10.55
CA LEU A 347 -22.08 6.44 11.42
C LEU A 347 -20.66 6.30 10.86
N VAL A 348 -20.41 5.30 10.01
CA VAL A 348 -19.11 5.05 9.36
C VAL A 348 -18.95 5.96 8.14
N GLU A 349 -20.04 6.20 7.41
CA GLU A 349 -20.03 6.93 6.13
C GLU A 349 -19.38 8.31 6.18
N PRO A 350 -19.61 9.17 7.20
CA PRO A 350 -18.95 10.48 7.26
C PRO A 350 -17.43 10.39 7.30
N PHE A 351 -16.88 9.35 7.95
CA PHE A 351 -15.44 9.13 7.99
C PHE A 351 -14.91 8.65 6.64
N ALA A 352 -15.62 7.75 5.97
CA ALA A 352 -15.26 7.28 4.63
C ALA A 352 -15.32 8.43 3.61
N TRP A 353 -16.38 9.24 3.67
CA TRP A 353 -16.54 10.45 2.86
C TRP A 353 -15.39 11.44 3.09
N TRP A 354 -14.99 11.68 4.35
CA TRP A 354 -13.86 12.56 4.65
C TRP A 354 -12.55 12.06 4.02
N ILE A 355 -12.24 10.77 4.18
CA ILE A 355 -11.02 10.18 3.60
C ILE A 355 -11.02 10.30 2.08
N HIS A 356 -12.15 9.98 1.45
CA HIS A 356 -12.29 10.11 0.00
C HIS A 356 -12.17 11.57 -0.46
N THR A 357 -12.80 12.51 0.26
CA THR A 357 -12.73 13.94 -0.07
C THR A 357 -11.31 14.48 0.03
N VAL A 358 -10.58 14.10 1.08
CA VAL A 358 -9.16 14.44 1.22
C VAL A 358 -8.35 13.88 0.06
N ALA A 359 -8.58 12.61 -0.32
CA ALA A 359 -7.89 12.00 -1.45
C ALA A 359 -8.18 12.77 -2.75
N VAL A 360 -9.44 12.98 -3.12
CA VAL A 360 -9.81 13.70 -4.37
C VAL A 360 -9.29 15.13 -4.38
N THR A 361 -9.38 15.84 -3.25
CA THR A 361 -8.92 17.24 -3.17
C THR A 361 -7.42 17.35 -3.33
N LEU A 362 -6.66 16.45 -2.72
CA LEU A 362 -5.20 16.45 -2.80
C LEU A 362 -4.69 15.91 -4.13
N ASP A 363 -5.41 14.98 -4.75
CA ASP A 363 -5.08 14.45 -6.07
C ASP A 363 -5.25 15.49 -7.18
N GLY A 364 -6.29 16.34 -7.06
CA GLY A 364 -6.52 17.47 -7.95
C GLY A 364 -5.50 18.61 -7.79
N LEU A 365 -4.54 18.51 -6.86
CA LEU A 365 -3.49 19.51 -6.73
C LEU A 365 -2.46 19.37 -7.87
N PRO A 366 -1.95 20.50 -8.36
CA PRO A 366 -0.80 20.46 -9.26
C PRO A 366 0.41 19.84 -8.54
N LEU A 367 1.06 18.85 -9.19
CA LEU A 367 2.21 18.10 -8.69
C LEU A 367 1.95 17.17 -7.48
N THR A 368 0.78 16.53 -7.43
CA THR A 368 0.48 15.44 -6.49
C THR A 368 1.60 14.39 -6.47
N THR A 369 2.10 14.01 -7.65
CA THR A 369 3.24 13.09 -7.80
C THR A 369 4.37 13.70 -8.62
N VAL A 370 5.60 13.34 -8.26
CA VAL A 370 6.82 13.73 -8.99
C VAL A 370 7.66 12.50 -9.27
N ALA A 371 8.23 12.44 -10.48
CA ALA A 371 9.22 11.43 -10.82
C ALA A 371 10.51 11.69 -10.01
N ALA A 372 10.90 10.73 -9.17
CA ALA A 372 12.04 10.88 -8.29
C ALA A 372 12.86 9.60 -8.23
N ALA A 373 14.18 9.74 -8.36
CA ALA A 373 15.11 8.65 -8.07
C ALA A 373 15.25 8.47 -6.55
N PRO A 374 15.52 7.24 -6.05
CA PRO A 374 15.69 6.98 -4.62
C PRO A 374 16.73 7.89 -3.96
N ALA A 375 17.85 8.17 -4.64
CA ALA A 375 18.89 9.06 -4.15
C ALA A 375 18.38 10.50 -3.95
N THR A 376 17.57 11.02 -4.88
CA THR A 376 16.96 12.35 -4.78
C THR A 376 16.02 12.42 -3.58
N VAL A 377 15.21 11.38 -3.36
CA VAL A 377 14.31 11.29 -2.19
C VAL A 377 15.10 11.36 -0.89
N VAL A 378 16.17 10.55 -0.77
CA VAL A 378 17.02 10.54 0.43
C VAL A 378 17.67 11.91 0.67
N LEU A 379 18.16 12.58 -0.39
CA LEU A 379 18.77 13.90 -0.27
C LEU A 379 17.75 14.97 0.18
N VAL A 380 16.57 15.01 -0.43
CA VAL A 380 15.52 15.98 -0.10
C VAL A 380 15.03 15.76 1.33
N TYR A 381 14.70 14.53 1.72
CA TYR A 381 14.27 14.24 3.09
C TYR A 381 15.40 14.44 4.10
N GLY A 382 16.65 14.14 3.73
CA GLY A 382 17.82 14.45 4.55
C GLY A 382 17.96 15.95 4.81
N TRP A 383 17.74 16.78 3.78
CA TRP A 383 17.71 18.23 3.93
C TRP A 383 16.55 18.71 4.81
N ILE A 384 15.35 18.14 4.64
CA ILE A 384 14.18 18.47 5.47
C ILE A 384 14.46 18.15 6.94
N VAL A 385 15.00 16.96 7.23
CA VAL A 385 15.35 16.54 8.60
C VAL A 385 16.45 17.44 9.18
N ALA A 386 17.54 17.69 8.44
CA ALA A 386 18.61 18.58 8.90
C ALA A 386 18.09 20.00 9.18
N GLY A 387 17.22 20.50 8.30
CA GLY A 387 16.54 21.78 8.46
C GLY A 387 15.64 21.84 9.69
N LEU A 388 14.82 20.81 9.92
CA LEU A 388 13.96 20.70 11.10
C LEU A 388 14.77 20.63 12.41
N ALA A 389 15.96 20.03 12.39
CA ALA A 389 16.84 19.99 13.56
C ALA A 389 17.41 21.38 13.92
N TRP A 390 17.75 22.19 12.92
CA TRP A 390 18.39 23.48 13.13
C TRP A 390 17.40 24.65 13.18
N ARG A 391 16.56 24.80 12.15
CA ARG A 391 15.63 25.93 11.95
C ARG A 391 14.23 25.44 11.54
N PRO A 392 13.46 24.80 12.44
CA PRO A 392 12.20 24.14 12.09
C PRO A 392 11.19 25.05 11.41
N ARG A 393 11.03 26.29 11.90
CA ARG A 393 10.10 27.26 11.30
C ARG A 393 10.50 27.67 9.88
N ALA A 394 11.79 27.88 9.64
CA ALA A 394 12.30 28.28 8.33
C ALA A 394 12.19 27.12 7.33
N THR A 395 12.52 25.89 7.76
CA THR A 395 12.41 24.70 6.90
C THR A 395 10.97 24.42 6.52
N VAL A 396 10.03 24.47 7.47
CA VAL A 396 8.61 24.33 7.15
C VAL A 396 8.15 25.44 6.20
N GLY A 397 8.60 26.69 6.41
CA GLY A 397 8.30 27.80 5.51
C GLY A 397 8.83 27.59 4.10
N ILE A 398 10.08 27.13 3.94
CA ILE A 398 10.67 26.86 2.62
C ILE A 398 9.95 25.70 1.93
N VAL A 399 9.67 24.60 2.64
CA VAL A 399 8.93 23.47 2.07
C VAL A 399 7.54 23.93 1.60
N ALA A 400 6.82 24.70 2.42
CA ALA A 400 5.52 25.25 2.05
C ALA A 400 5.61 26.16 0.82
N VAL A 401 6.62 27.05 0.75
CA VAL A 401 6.84 27.93 -0.41
C VAL A 401 7.17 27.13 -1.66
N VAL A 402 8.01 26.10 -1.57
CA VAL A 402 8.33 25.24 -2.71
C VAL A 402 7.09 24.51 -3.21
N LEU A 403 6.29 23.93 -2.31
CA LEU A 403 5.04 23.27 -2.68
C LEU A 403 4.05 24.25 -3.33
N VAL A 404 3.91 25.46 -2.80
CA VAL A 404 3.03 26.50 -3.37
C VAL A 404 3.55 27.04 -4.70
N ALA A 405 4.86 27.28 -4.81
CA ALA A 405 5.46 27.77 -6.06
C ALA A 405 5.32 26.72 -7.16
N ALA A 406 5.55 25.45 -6.82
CA ALA A 406 5.34 24.36 -7.74
C ALA A 406 3.86 24.20 -8.11
N SER A 407 2.92 24.44 -7.18
CA SER A 407 1.48 24.40 -7.49
C SER A 407 1.02 25.52 -8.45
N VAL A 408 1.72 26.65 -8.49
CA VAL A 408 1.38 27.79 -9.36
C VAL A 408 1.92 27.62 -10.79
N ASP A 409 2.98 26.84 -11.00
CA ASP A 409 3.70 26.76 -12.28
C ASP A 409 3.18 25.68 -13.24
N SER A 410 2.35 24.75 -12.77
CA SER A 410 1.77 23.68 -13.59
C SER A 410 0.35 24.00 -14.04
N ARG A 411 0.21 25.02 -14.88
CA ARG A 411 -0.94 25.06 -15.80
C ARG A 411 -0.79 23.88 -16.76
N THR A 412 -1.77 22.98 -16.83
CA THR A 412 -1.72 21.81 -17.72
C THR A 412 -1.73 22.27 -19.17
N VAL A 413 -0.56 22.36 -19.78
CA VAL A 413 -0.39 22.61 -21.20
C VAL A 413 -0.37 21.27 -21.93
N LEU A 414 -1.46 20.94 -22.63
CA LEU A 414 -1.53 19.74 -23.47
C LEU A 414 -0.83 20.04 -24.80
N THR A 415 0.32 19.42 -25.02
CA THR A 415 1.04 19.51 -26.31
C THR A 415 0.60 18.38 -27.22
N VAL A 416 0.10 18.75 -28.38
CA VAL A 416 -0.52 17.84 -29.34
C VAL A 416 0.19 17.98 -30.69
N PRO A 417 0.51 16.88 -31.41
CA PRO A 417 1.20 16.97 -32.69
C PRO A 417 0.35 17.63 -33.79
N THR A 418 -0.94 17.29 -33.86
CA THR A 418 -1.89 17.75 -34.88
C THR A 418 -3.26 18.08 -34.28
N ASP A 419 -4.09 18.86 -34.98
CA ASP A 419 -5.43 19.23 -34.50
C ASP A 419 -6.36 18.03 -34.26
N GLU A 420 -6.14 16.91 -34.97
CA GLU A 420 -6.92 15.68 -34.84
C GLU A 420 -6.64 14.93 -33.53
N ASP A 421 -5.48 15.15 -32.93
CA ASP A 421 -5.05 14.50 -31.69
C ASP A 421 -5.56 15.23 -30.43
N ILE A 422 -6.35 16.31 -30.59
CA ILE A 422 -6.98 17.02 -29.47
C ILE A 422 -8.11 16.15 -28.89
N PRO A 423 -8.03 15.74 -27.61
CA PRO A 423 -9.10 14.95 -26.97
C PRO A 423 -10.43 15.71 -26.99
N ALA A 424 -11.54 14.98 -27.11
CA ALA A 424 -12.89 15.58 -27.11
C ALA A 424 -13.20 16.37 -25.83
N HIS A 425 -12.60 15.99 -24.70
CA HIS A 425 -12.64 16.70 -23.41
C HIS A 425 -11.23 16.76 -22.82
N PRO A 426 -10.41 17.75 -23.20
CA PRO A 426 -9.05 17.89 -22.71
C PRO A 426 -9.05 18.38 -21.26
N ALA A 427 -8.42 17.64 -20.36
CA ALA A 427 -8.13 18.09 -18.98
C ALA A 427 -6.93 19.06 -18.98
N ALA A 428 -7.02 20.14 -19.75
CA ALA A 428 -5.94 21.08 -19.99
C ALA A 428 -6.44 22.52 -19.96
N GLU A 429 -5.64 23.42 -19.39
CA GLU A 429 -5.95 24.85 -19.31
C GLU A 429 -5.51 25.60 -20.59
N LYS A 430 -4.59 25.00 -21.36
CA LYS A 430 -4.09 25.51 -22.63
C LYS A 430 -3.63 24.35 -23.53
N ILE A 431 -3.91 24.41 -24.82
CA ILE A 431 -3.47 23.41 -25.80
C ILE A 431 -2.43 24.04 -26.72
N VAL A 432 -1.33 23.33 -26.97
CA VAL A 432 -0.28 23.76 -27.91
C VAL A 432 -0.20 22.74 -29.03
N VAL A 433 -0.53 23.17 -30.25
CA VAL A 433 -0.51 22.31 -31.43
C VAL A 433 0.78 22.58 -32.22
N LEU A 434 1.58 21.54 -32.42
CA LEU A 434 2.91 21.64 -33.03
C LEU A 434 2.88 21.62 -34.58
N GLU A 435 1.70 21.52 -35.16
CA GLU A 435 1.50 21.47 -36.61
C GLU A 435 2.00 22.73 -37.32
N LYS A 436 2.70 22.54 -38.45
CA LYS A 436 3.16 23.62 -39.32
C LYS A 436 2.10 23.95 -40.37
N GLY A 437 1.84 25.23 -40.60
CA GLY A 437 0.79 25.69 -41.51
C GLY A 437 0.70 27.23 -41.57
N PRO A 438 -0.22 27.79 -42.37
CA PRO A 438 -0.46 29.22 -42.43
C PRO A 438 -1.04 29.76 -41.11
N ALA A 439 -0.69 30.99 -40.74
CA ALA A 439 -1.22 31.64 -39.55
C ALA A 439 -2.75 31.79 -39.60
N HIS A 440 -3.42 31.54 -38.47
CA HIS A 440 -4.85 31.86 -38.32
C HIS A 440 -5.01 33.34 -37.91
N ASP A 441 -5.94 34.04 -38.54
CA ASP A 441 -6.27 35.45 -38.23
C ASP A 441 -7.10 35.61 -36.94
N TYR A 442 -7.48 34.53 -36.26
CA TYR A 442 -8.34 34.55 -35.09
C TYR A 442 -7.88 33.58 -33.99
N PRO A 443 -8.07 33.94 -32.70
CA PRO A 443 -7.75 33.06 -31.59
C PRO A 443 -8.60 31.80 -31.65
N SER A 444 -7.95 30.65 -31.63
CA SER A 444 -8.59 29.34 -31.73
C SER A 444 -8.91 28.82 -30.34
N VAL A 445 -10.15 28.39 -30.13
CA VAL A 445 -10.65 27.91 -28.83
C VAL A 445 -11.36 26.58 -29.06
N THR A 446 -11.17 25.59 -28.18
CA THR A 446 -11.93 24.33 -28.25
C THR A 446 -13.40 24.54 -27.93
N LYS A 447 -14.25 23.52 -28.17
CA LYS A 447 -15.68 23.55 -27.79
C LYS A 447 -15.91 23.81 -26.30
N ASP A 448 -14.94 23.44 -25.46
CA ASP A 448 -14.97 23.62 -24.01
C ASP A 448 -14.39 24.98 -23.54
N GLY A 449 -14.06 25.89 -24.48
CA GLY A 449 -13.56 27.22 -24.14
C GLY A 449 -12.06 27.29 -23.86
N ILE A 450 -11.30 26.24 -24.16
CA ILE A 450 -9.85 26.15 -23.87
C ILE A 450 -9.06 26.81 -25.01
N PRO A 451 -8.15 27.77 -24.74
CA PRO A 451 -7.34 28.40 -25.77
C PRO A 451 -6.32 27.43 -26.39
N VAL A 452 -6.24 27.43 -27.73
CA VAL A 452 -5.32 26.63 -28.53
C VAL A 452 -4.28 27.55 -29.19
N GLU A 453 -3.00 27.23 -29.01
CA GLU A 453 -1.86 28.01 -29.50
C GLU A 453 -1.06 27.22 -30.54
N TYR A 454 -0.70 27.89 -31.64
CA TYR A 454 0.00 27.29 -32.79
C TYR A 454 1.38 27.94 -32.97
N PRO A 455 2.40 27.58 -32.17
CA PRO A 455 3.71 28.23 -32.19
C PRO A 455 4.51 28.03 -33.50
N HIS A 456 4.09 27.08 -34.34
CA HIS A 456 4.79 26.69 -35.56
C HIS A 456 4.04 27.03 -36.86
N ARG A 457 2.85 27.65 -36.75
CA ARG A 457 2.16 28.24 -37.89
C ARG A 457 2.68 29.68 -38.07
N ARG A 458 3.10 30.05 -39.28
CA ARG A 458 3.74 31.35 -39.59
C ARG A 458 3.10 32.01 -40.79
#